data_AF-A0A7C9GNP6-F1
#
_entry.id   AF-A0A7C9GNP6-F1
#
_cell.length_a   1.000
_cell.length_b   1.000
_cell.length_c   1.000
_cell.angle_alpha   90.00
_cell.angle_beta   90.00
_cell.angle_gamma   90.00
#
_symmetry.space_group_name_H-M   'P 1'
#
loop_
_entity.id
_entity.type
_entity.pdbx_description
1 polymer ?
#
loop_
_entity_poly.entity_id
_entity_poly.type
_entity_poly.pdbx_seq_one_letter_code
_entity_poly.pdbx_strand_id
1 'polypeptide(L)'
;MATPLMAQAPAPQPGIVDRTELPIAKPMTLPPRTAQEATDKFLASKALLGIMKPVWTDEQIGKIVFIGWHNGAAALCDDLEVDSAKMAKAVAVFAPPATPPLGAERTAFLHDNLVLDIGLATGWVMGGNFRDLSTFCAAARAEMAAMPADRHLFHTATPPK
;
A
#
# COMPACT_ATOMS: atom_id res chain seq x y z
N MET A 1 36.89 36.43 -52.20
CA MET A 1 35.67 36.85 -51.47
C MET A 1 35.13 35.60 -50.79
N ALA A 2 35.17 35.54 -49.45
CA ALA A 2 34.77 34.36 -48.68
C ALA A 2 33.56 34.72 -47.82
N THR A 3 32.50 33.92 -47.93
CA THR A 3 31.25 34.05 -47.18
C THR A 3 31.45 33.50 -45.76
N PRO A 4 31.03 34.20 -44.69
CA PRO A 4 31.15 33.67 -43.33
C PRO A 4 30.06 32.64 -43.03
N LEU A 5 30.50 31.54 -42.43
CA LEU A 5 29.72 30.41 -41.92
C LEU A 5 28.86 30.89 -40.73
N MET A 6 27.53 30.78 -40.82
CA MET A 6 26.64 31.03 -39.68
C MET A 6 26.72 29.86 -38.70
N ALA A 7 27.11 30.16 -37.46
CA ALA A 7 27.09 29.20 -36.35
C ALA A 7 25.64 28.91 -35.94
N GLN A 8 25.29 27.63 -35.91
CA GLN A 8 23.99 27.12 -35.48
C GLN A 8 23.94 27.13 -33.93
N ALA A 9 22.89 27.69 -33.34
CA ALA A 9 22.69 27.70 -31.89
C ALA A 9 22.45 26.26 -31.36
N PRO A 10 22.96 25.90 -30.16
CA PRO A 10 22.77 24.57 -29.60
C PRO A 10 21.30 24.35 -29.19
N ALA A 11 20.82 23.12 -29.42
CA ALA A 11 19.48 22.68 -29.03
C ALA A 11 19.31 22.70 -27.49
N PRO A 12 18.10 22.98 -26.97
CA PRO A 12 17.84 22.98 -25.53
C PRO A 12 17.98 21.57 -24.97
N GLN A 13 18.82 21.43 -23.94
CA GLN A 13 18.92 20.17 -23.19
C GLN A 13 17.64 19.95 -22.36
N PRO A 14 17.12 18.72 -22.27
CA PRO A 14 15.98 18.42 -21.41
C PRO A 14 16.35 18.72 -19.97
N GLY A 15 15.65 19.70 -19.39
CA GLY A 15 15.90 20.21 -18.06
C GLY A 15 15.82 19.12 -16.99
N ILE A 16 16.83 19.08 -16.14
CA ILE A 16 16.77 18.42 -14.84
C ILE A 16 15.63 19.11 -14.07
N VAL A 17 14.55 18.38 -13.77
CA VAL A 17 13.49 18.88 -12.90
C VAL A 17 14.07 18.96 -11.50
N ASP A 18 14.34 20.19 -11.04
CA ASP A 18 14.70 20.48 -9.67
C ASP A 18 13.56 19.99 -8.75
N ARG A 19 13.80 18.92 -8.00
CA ARG A 19 12.81 18.29 -7.10
C ARG A 19 12.55 19.10 -5.83
N THR A 20 13.21 20.26 -5.67
CA THR A 20 13.23 20.99 -4.41
C THR A 20 11.99 21.85 -4.17
N GLU A 21 11.08 21.99 -5.15
CA GLU A 21 9.90 22.84 -5.04
C GLU A 21 8.61 22.17 -5.53
N LEU A 22 8.34 20.92 -5.11
CA LEU A 22 6.94 20.50 -5.12
C LEU A 22 6.19 21.35 -4.09
N PRO A 23 5.21 22.18 -4.49
CA PRO A 23 4.48 23.00 -3.54
C PRO A 23 3.87 22.07 -2.49
N ILE A 24 4.27 22.25 -1.23
CA ILE A 24 3.63 21.57 -0.10
C ILE A 24 2.16 21.99 -0.17
N ALA A 25 1.30 21.08 -0.62
CA ALA A 25 -0.12 21.34 -0.72
C ALA A 25 -0.59 21.79 0.67
N LYS A 26 -1.28 22.94 0.73
CA LYS A 26 -1.92 23.39 1.97
C LYS A 26 -2.70 22.22 2.57
N PRO A 27 -2.69 22.03 3.90
CA PRO A 27 -3.49 21.00 4.54
C PRO A 27 -4.92 21.09 4.04
N MET A 28 -5.36 20.05 3.34
CA MET A 28 -6.70 20.00 2.79
C MET A 28 -7.64 19.81 3.97
N THR A 29 -8.44 20.82 4.30
CA THR A 29 -9.55 20.65 5.24
C THR A 29 -10.58 19.76 4.58
N LEU A 30 -10.73 18.55 5.12
CA LEU A 30 -11.64 17.56 4.57
C LEU A 30 -13.07 17.89 5.03
N PRO A 31 -14.07 17.80 4.13
CA PRO A 31 -15.45 18.05 4.53
C PRO A 31 -15.92 17.04 5.61
N PRO A 32 -17.00 17.36 6.36
CA PRO A 32 -17.55 16.47 7.37
C PRO A 32 -17.92 15.11 6.80
N ARG A 33 -17.89 14.07 7.65
CA ARG A 33 -18.24 12.72 7.22
C ARG A 33 -19.71 12.66 6.80
N THR A 34 -20.01 12.05 5.65
CA THR A 34 -21.39 11.95 5.14
C THR A 34 -21.88 10.50 5.10
N ALA A 35 -23.21 10.29 5.09
CA ALA A 35 -23.77 8.96 4.85
C ALA A 35 -23.33 8.38 3.50
N GLN A 36 -23.10 9.25 2.51
CA GLN A 36 -22.56 8.88 1.19
C GLN A 36 -21.19 8.21 1.30
N GLU A 37 -20.32 8.63 2.21
CA GLU A 37 -18.99 8.03 2.36
C GLU A 37 -19.03 6.61 2.92
N ALA A 38 -20.03 6.28 3.76
CA ALA A 38 -20.25 4.90 4.18
C ALA A 38 -20.65 4.02 2.99
N THR A 39 -21.50 4.54 2.11
CA THR A 39 -21.86 3.90 0.84
C THR A 39 -20.66 3.77 -0.09
N ASP A 40 -19.87 4.83 -0.26
CA ASP A 40 -18.68 4.83 -1.11
C ASP A 40 -17.63 3.84 -0.60
N LYS A 41 -17.45 3.75 0.73
CA LYS A 41 -16.57 2.74 1.35
C LYS A 41 -17.07 1.32 1.07
N PHE A 42 -18.38 1.08 1.16
CA PHE A 42 -18.96 -0.22 0.81
C PHE A 42 -18.76 -0.57 -0.68
N LEU A 43 -19.00 0.39 -1.58
CA LEU A 43 -18.79 0.21 -3.02
C LEU A 43 -17.32 -0.03 -3.36
N ALA A 44 -16.40 0.70 -2.71
CA ALA A 44 -14.96 0.50 -2.85
C ALA A 44 -14.54 -0.89 -2.37
N SER A 45 -15.08 -1.38 -1.24
CA SER A 45 -14.85 -2.76 -0.78
C SER A 45 -15.35 -3.79 -1.80
N LYS A 46 -16.55 -3.57 -2.37
CA LYS A 46 -17.10 -4.46 -3.40
C LYS A 46 -16.21 -4.48 -4.66
N ALA A 47 -15.71 -3.32 -5.08
CA ALA A 47 -14.80 -3.20 -6.21
C ALA A 47 -13.46 -3.91 -5.94
N LEU A 48 -12.88 -3.70 -4.76
CA LEU A 48 -11.66 -4.38 -4.31
C LEU A 48 -11.80 -5.92 -4.40
N LEU A 49 -12.89 -6.45 -3.84
CA LEU A 49 -13.17 -7.89 -3.92
C LEU A 49 -13.40 -8.36 -5.36
N GLY A 50 -14.04 -7.54 -6.19
CA GLY A 50 -14.24 -7.83 -7.62
C GLY A 50 -12.92 -7.96 -8.39
N ILE A 51 -11.90 -7.19 -8.01
CA ILE A 51 -10.56 -7.24 -8.62
C ILE A 51 -9.79 -8.50 -8.19
N MET A 52 -9.89 -8.89 -6.92
CA MET A 52 -9.09 -9.99 -6.37
C MET A 52 -9.65 -11.40 -6.64
N LYS A 53 -10.98 -11.55 -6.69
CA LYS A 53 -11.66 -12.85 -6.85
C LYS A 53 -11.29 -13.67 -8.09
N PRO A 54 -10.91 -13.09 -9.24
CA PRO A 54 -10.44 -13.86 -10.39
C PRO A 54 -9.13 -14.62 -10.14
N VAL A 55 -8.33 -14.18 -9.15
CA VAL A 55 -6.98 -14.72 -8.89
C VAL A 55 -6.90 -15.50 -7.58
N TRP A 56 -7.61 -15.02 -6.55
CA TRP A 56 -7.44 -15.48 -5.18
C TRP A 56 -8.71 -16.12 -4.61
N THR A 57 -8.53 -17.10 -3.71
CA THR A 57 -9.62 -17.62 -2.89
C THR A 57 -10.05 -16.61 -1.82
N ASP A 58 -11.27 -16.73 -1.27
CA ASP A 58 -11.73 -15.82 -0.21
C ASP A 58 -10.81 -15.81 1.02
N GLU A 59 -10.18 -16.95 1.37
CA GLU A 59 -9.19 -17.02 2.45
C GLU A 59 -7.92 -16.21 2.11
N GLN A 60 -7.42 -16.36 0.89
CA GLN A 60 -6.25 -15.62 0.39
C GLN A 60 -6.55 -14.12 0.33
N ILE A 61 -7.74 -13.73 -0.12
CA ILE A 61 -8.21 -12.35 -0.11
C ILE A 61 -8.21 -11.80 1.33
N GLY A 62 -8.74 -12.55 2.29
CA GLY A 62 -8.71 -12.16 3.70
C GLY A 62 -7.29 -11.87 4.19
N LYS A 63 -6.32 -12.71 3.81
CA LYS A 63 -4.89 -12.51 4.14
C LYS A 63 -4.27 -11.30 3.44
N ILE A 64 -4.60 -11.06 2.16
CA ILE A 64 -4.14 -9.87 1.42
C ILE A 64 -4.68 -8.59 2.08
N VAL A 65 -5.97 -8.57 2.43
CA VAL A 65 -6.59 -7.43 3.12
C VAL A 65 -5.97 -7.22 4.51
N PHE A 66 -5.71 -8.30 5.24
CA PHE A 66 -5.04 -8.26 6.54
C PHE A 66 -3.62 -7.66 6.46
N ILE A 67 -2.84 -8.09 5.47
CA ILE A 67 -1.50 -7.54 5.17
C ILE A 67 -1.61 -6.05 4.79
N GLY A 68 -2.53 -5.71 3.88
CA GLY A 68 -2.75 -4.35 3.44
C GLY A 68 -3.18 -3.42 4.58
N TRP A 69 -3.98 -3.91 5.52
CA TRP A 69 -4.36 -3.17 6.72
C TRP A 69 -3.17 -2.87 7.62
N HIS A 70 -2.28 -3.85 7.86
CA HIS A 70 -1.08 -3.63 8.67
C HIS A 70 -0.11 -2.64 8.02
N ASN A 71 0.10 -2.76 6.70
CA ASN A 71 0.90 -1.79 5.94
C ASN A 71 0.28 -0.39 5.98
N GLY A 72 -1.04 -0.28 5.84
CA GLY A 72 -1.76 0.99 5.90
C GLY A 72 -1.69 1.62 7.29
N ALA A 73 -1.80 0.82 8.35
CA ALA A 73 -1.63 1.27 9.73
C ALA A 73 -0.22 1.77 9.99
N ALA A 74 0.82 1.02 9.60
CA ALA A 74 2.21 1.45 9.77
C ALA A 74 2.55 2.69 8.93
N ALA A 75 1.91 2.88 7.78
CA ALA A 75 2.10 4.09 6.96
C ALA A 75 1.41 5.34 7.54
N LEU A 76 0.37 5.16 8.35
CA LEU A 76 -0.47 6.25 8.87
C LEU A 76 -0.24 6.58 10.35
N CYS A 77 0.33 5.65 11.11
CA CYS A 77 0.48 5.75 12.57
C CYS A 77 1.96 5.68 12.94
N ASP A 78 2.51 6.80 13.41
CA ASP A 78 3.96 6.98 13.63
C ASP A 78 4.61 5.97 14.59
N ASP A 79 3.83 5.33 15.45
CA ASP A 79 4.30 4.37 16.46
C ASP A 79 4.05 2.90 16.10
N LEU A 80 3.53 2.64 14.90
CA LEU A 80 3.32 1.29 14.39
C LEU A 80 4.29 1.01 13.25
N GLU A 81 5.04 -0.08 13.38
CA GLU A 81 5.96 -0.55 12.34
C GLU A 81 5.71 -2.03 12.07
N VAL A 82 5.68 -2.41 10.80
CA VAL A 82 5.54 -3.80 10.38
C VAL A 82 6.84 -4.55 10.61
N ASP A 83 6.74 -5.70 11.28
CA ASP A 83 7.83 -6.64 11.43
C ASP A 83 8.07 -7.41 10.13
N SER A 84 9.21 -7.16 9.50
CA SER A 84 9.58 -7.76 8.21
C SER A 84 9.63 -9.29 8.24
N ALA A 85 9.99 -9.92 9.35
CA ALA A 85 10.02 -11.38 9.48
C ALA A 85 8.60 -11.96 9.58
N LYS A 86 7.72 -11.30 10.34
CA LYS A 86 6.29 -11.67 10.40
C LYS A 86 5.62 -11.46 9.05
N MET A 87 5.93 -10.37 8.36
CA MET A 87 5.43 -10.09 7.02
C MET A 87 5.89 -11.15 6.02
N ALA A 88 7.18 -11.50 6.01
CA ALA A 88 7.73 -12.56 5.16
C ALA A 88 7.00 -13.90 5.38
N LYS A 89 6.70 -14.25 6.64
CA LYS A 89 5.92 -15.44 6.98
C LYS A 89 4.47 -15.34 6.49
N ALA A 90 3.85 -14.17 6.59
CA ALA A 90 2.49 -13.94 6.12
C ALA A 90 2.37 -14.05 4.60
N VAL A 91 3.36 -13.57 3.83
CA VAL A 91 3.38 -13.69 2.36
C VAL A 91 3.80 -15.08 1.87
N ALA A 92 4.53 -15.86 2.68
CA ALA A 92 4.99 -17.20 2.29
C ALA A 92 3.85 -18.18 1.96
N VAL A 93 2.64 -17.96 2.48
CA VAL A 93 1.47 -18.80 2.17
C VAL A 93 0.98 -18.68 0.73
N PHE A 94 1.42 -17.65 0.01
CA PHE A 94 1.12 -17.43 -1.40
C PHE A 94 2.18 -18.03 -2.33
N ALA A 95 3.26 -18.60 -1.77
CA ALA A 95 4.27 -19.28 -2.56
C ALA A 95 3.64 -20.45 -3.34
N PRO A 96 4.00 -20.64 -4.62
CA PRO A 96 3.58 -21.80 -5.39
C PRO A 96 3.88 -23.11 -4.67
N PRO A 97 3.05 -24.16 -4.84
CA PRO A 97 3.38 -25.49 -4.34
C PRO A 97 4.71 -25.98 -4.93
N ALA A 98 5.50 -26.65 -4.10
CA ALA A 98 6.80 -27.19 -4.51
C ALA A 98 6.66 -28.35 -5.52
N THR A 99 5.56 -29.12 -5.44
CA THR A 99 5.32 -30.29 -6.29
C THR A 99 3.83 -30.49 -6.60
N PRO A 100 3.43 -30.61 -7.87
CA PRO A 100 4.22 -30.24 -9.05
C PRO A 100 4.46 -28.72 -9.07
N PRO A 101 5.65 -28.26 -9.48
CA PRO A 101 5.92 -26.83 -9.55
C PRO A 101 4.98 -26.17 -10.57
N LEU A 102 4.54 -24.95 -10.26
CA LEU A 102 3.89 -24.10 -11.26
C LEU A 102 4.93 -23.68 -12.32
N GLY A 103 4.49 -23.55 -13.58
CA GLY A 103 5.33 -22.97 -14.63
C GLY A 103 5.77 -21.55 -14.28
N ALA A 104 6.92 -21.12 -14.80
CA ALA A 104 7.52 -19.81 -14.49
C ALA A 104 6.57 -18.63 -14.76
N GLU A 105 5.82 -18.68 -15.86
CA GLU A 105 4.83 -17.65 -16.21
C GLU A 105 3.71 -17.55 -15.16
N ARG A 106 3.19 -18.68 -14.68
CA ARG A 106 2.13 -18.68 -13.66
C ARG A 106 2.66 -18.19 -12.31
N THR A 107 3.88 -18.55 -11.96
CA THR A 107 4.55 -18.06 -10.74
C THR A 107 4.74 -16.54 -10.80
N ALA A 108 5.23 -16.00 -11.92
CA ALA A 108 5.37 -14.56 -12.12
C ALA A 108 4.01 -13.84 -12.06
N PHE A 109 3.00 -14.38 -12.75
CA PHE A 109 1.64 -13.85 -12.70
C PHE A 109 1.09 -13.75 -11.27
N LEU A 110 1.23 -14.81 -10.47
CA LEU A 110 0.74 -14.80 -9.08
C LEU A 110 1.53 -13.81 -8.21
N HIS A 111 2.86 -13.74 -8.39
CA HIS A 111 3.69 -12.77 -7.68
C HIS A 111 3.25 -11.33 -7.98
N ASP A 112 3.09 -10.98 -9.25
CA ASP A 112 2.75 -9.62 -9.67
C ASP A 112 1.36 -9.21 -9.19
N ASN A 113 0.38 -10.12 -9.27
CA ASN A 113 -0.94 -9.88 -8.70
C ASN A 113 -0.89 -9.73 -7.18
N LEU A 114 -0.06 -10.51 -6.48
CA LEU A 114 0.05 -10.42 -5.03
C LEU A 114 0.57 -9.04 -4.61
N VAL A 115 1.62 -8.56 -5.27
CA VAL A 115 2.19 -7.22 -5.00
C VAL A 115 1.15 -6.13 -5.30
N LEU A 116 0.47 -6.23 -6.45
CA LEU A 116 -0.55 -5.27 -6.86
C LEU A 116 -1.73 -5.23 -5.87
N ASP A 117 -2.24 -6.40 -5.48
CA ASP A 117 -3.41 -6.52 -4.63
C ASP A 117 -3.12 -6.15 -3.17
N ILE A 118 -1.91 -6.43 -2.66
CA ILE A 118 -1.45 -5.89 -1.37
C ILE A 118 -1.37 -4.36 -1.42
N GLY A 119 -0.82 -3.79 -2.51
CA GLY A 119 -0.77 -2.34 -2.72
C GLY A 119 -2.17 -1.72 -2.77
N LEU A 120 -3.09 -2.35 -3.48
CA LEU A 120 -4.48 -1.91 -3.59
C LEU A 120 -5.23 -2.00 -2.25
N ALA A 121 -5.06 -3.10 -1.50
CA ALA A 121 -5.60 -3.24 -0.16
C ALA A 121 -5.05 -2.17 0.80
N THR A 122 -3.74 -1.90 0.73
CA THR A 122 -3.08 -0.85 1.53
C THR A 122 -3.67 0.52 1.20
N GLY A 123 -3.79 0.86 -0.08
CA GLY A 123 -4.39 2.11 -0.54
C GLY A 123 -5.86 2.25 -0.14
N TRP A 124 -6.64 1.16 -0.21
CA TRP A 124 -8.03 1.13 0.28
C TRP A 124 -8.12 1.44 1.77
N VAL A 125 -7.23 0.88 2.60
CA VAL A 125 -7.17 1.19 4.03
C VAL A 125 -6.78 2.64 4.27
N MET A 126 -5.75 3.14 3.59
CA MET A 126 -5.33 4.53 3.76
C MET A 126 -6.44 5.51 3.35
N GLY A 127 -7.01 5.33 2.15
CA GLY A 127 -8.09 6.16 1.64
C GLY A 127 -9.40 6.03 2.43
N GLY A 128 -9.64 4.90 3.10
CA GLY A 128 -10.80 4.69 3.95
C GLY A 128 -10.71 5.34 5.34
N ASN A 129 -9.51 5.75 5.77
CA ASN A 129 -9.25 6.17 7.15
C ASN A 129 -8.51 7.51 7.28
N PHE A 130 -8.02 8.12 6.19
CA PHE A 130 -7.28 9.40 6.21
C PHE A 130 -8.03 10.59 6.86
N ARG A 131 -9.36 10.56 6.95
CA ARG A 131 -10.17 11.59 7.62
C ARG A 131 -10.26 11.44 9.14
N ASP A 132 -9.91 10.27 9.65
CA ASP A 132 -10.13 9.89 11.05
C ASP A 132 -8.92 9.09 11.58
N LEU A 133 -7.72 9.63 11.30
CA LEU A 133 -6.45 8.99 11.62
C LEU A 133 -6.31 8.68 13.10
N SER A 134 -6.77 9.57 13.98
CA SER A 134 -6.70 9.35 15.43
C SER A 134 -7.48 8.11 15.86
N THR A 135 -8.71 7.94 15.37
CA THR A 135 -9.55 6.78 15.70
C THR A 135 -8.98 5.52 15.08
N PHE A 136 -8.53 5.61 13.83
CA PHE A 136 -7.90 4.48 13.15
C PHE A 136 -6.63 4.00 13.85
N CYS A 137 -5.72 4.91 14.22
CA CYS A 137 -4.50 4.56 14.94
C CYS A 137 -4.77 4.04 16.36
N ALA A 138 -5.77 4.59 17.07
CA ALA A 138 -6.20 4.04 18.35
C ALA A 138 -6.72 2.59 18.21
N ALA A 139 -7.52 2.31 17.18
CA ALA A 139 -7.99 0.97 16.88
C ALA A 139 -6.84 0.04 16.51
N ALA A 140 -5.86 0.51 15.73
CA ALA A 140 -4.73 -0.30 15.32
C ALA A 140 -3.82 -0.70 16.50
N ARG A 141 -3.57 0.23 17.43
CA ARG A 141 -2.87 -0.09 18.70
C ARG A 141 -3.65 -1.07 19.56
N ALA A 142 -4.97 -0.90 19.64
CA ALA A 142 -5.83 -1.82 20.38
C ALA A 142 -5.79 -3.23 19.77
N GLU A 143 -5.79 -3.34 18.44
CA GLU A 143 -5.61 -4.61 17.74
C GLU A 143 -4.27 -5.27 18.09
N MET A 144 -3.17 -4.51 17.99
CA MET A 144 -1.83 -4.98 18.35
C MET A 144 -1.77 -5.49 19.80
N ALA A 145 -2.39 -4.78 20.75
CA ALA A 145 -2.42 -5.17 22.15
C ALA A 145 -3.31 -6.39 22.44
N ALA A 146 -4.40 -6.56 21.68
CA ALA A 146 -5.36 -7.64 21.86
C ALA A 146 -4.97 -8.94 21.15
N MET A 147 -4.24 -8.84 20.03
CA MET A 147 -3.79 -10.01 19.29
C MET A 147 -2.54 -10.63 19.92
N PRO A 148 -2.43 -11.97 19.95
CA PRO A 148 -1.17 -12.63 20.26
C PRO A 148 -0.02 -12.10 19.40
N ALA A 149 1.17 -11.98 19.99
CA ALA A 149 2.33 -11.38 19.33
C ALA A 149 2.76 -12.10 18.04
N ASP A 150 2.42 -13.38 17.89
CA ASP A 150 2.67 -14.20 16.71
C ASP A 150 1.61 -14.02 15.61
N ARG A 151 0.54 -13.26 15.87
CA ARG A 151 -0.60 -13.08 14.95
C ARG A 151 -0.70 -11.70 14.34
N HIS A 152 -0.35 -10.63 15.05
CA HIS A 152 -0.26 -9.30 14.45
C HIS A 152 1.06 -9.14 13.68
N LEU A 153 1.07 -8.30 12.64
CA LEU A 153 2.28 -8.08 11.83
C LEU A 153 3.17 -6.95 12.36
N PHE A 154 2.78 -6.26 13.43
CA PHE A 154 3.61 -5.21 14.01
C PHE A 154 4.79 -5.75 14.84
N HIS A 155 5.84 -4.94 14.97
CA HIS A 155 6.83 -5.10 16.02
C HIS A 155 6.19 -4.86 17.38
N THR A 156 6.46 -5.73 18.35
CA THR A 156 6.20 -5.41 19.75
C THR A 156 7.36 -4.55 20.25
N ALA A 157 7.25 -3.23 20.13
CA ALA A 157 8.18 -2.36 20.83
C ALA A 157 8.06 -2.64 22.34
N THR A 158 9.17 -3.01 22.98
CA THR A 158 9.31 -2.78 24.42
C THR A 158 9.18 -1.26 24.61
N PRO A 159 8.35 -0.74 25.53
CA PRO A 159 8.14 0.70 25.66
C PRO A 159 9.48 1.43 25.81
N PRO A 160 9.62 2.66 25.25
CA PRO A 160 10.81 3.46 25.48
C PRO A 160 11.01 3.61 26.99
N LYS A 161 12.25 3.36 27.43
CA LYS A 161 12.68 3.55 28.82
C LYS A 161 12.50 4.98 29.29
#